data_AF-A0A534U696-F1
#
_entry.id   AF-A0A534U696-F1
#
_cell.length_a   1.000
_cell.length_b   1.000
_cell.length_c   1.000
_cell.angle_alpha   90.00
_cell.angle_beta   90.00
_cell.angle_gamma   90.00
#
_symmetry.space_group_name_H-M   'P 1'
#
loop_
_entity.id
_entity.type
_entity.pdbx_description
1 polymer ?
#
loop_
_entity_poly.entity_id
_entity_poly.type
_entity_poly.pdbx_seq_one_letter_code
_entity_poly.pdbx_strand_id
1 'polypeptide(L)'
;QILCEAGLLPGALVRNRSLSFVCDTVTVRVETSDTPFTMGCRAGELLSLPIKHGEGCYVADEETLAALESERRIVLRYTDRGGRVVPEANPNGALANVAGVCSAGRNVLGLMPHPEHAVERLTGGEDGLRLFRSVQSWCGRGGTGERSTPTVVSGP
;
A
#
# COMPACT_ATOMS: atom_id res chain seq x y z
N GLN A 1 -10.69 0.03 4.72
CA GLN A 1 -11.82 0.39 5.60
C GLN A 1 -11.75 -0.34 6.95
N ILE A 2 -11.96 -1.66 7.01
CA ILE A 2 -11.96 -2.44 8.27
C ILE A 2 -10.71 -2.19 9.13
N LEU A 3 -9.51 -2.15 8.53
CA LEU A 3 -8.26 -1.90 9.28
C LEU A 3 -8.22 -0.53 9.99
N CYS A 4 -8.87 0.48 9.42
CA CYS A 4 -8.98 1.80 10.03
C CYS A 4 -10.01 1.80 11.16
N GLU A 5 -11.18 1.19 10.93
CA GLU A 5 -12.24 1.05 11.95
C GLU A 5 -11.78 0.21 13.15
N ALA A 6 -10.91 -0.78 12.91
CA ALA A 6 -10.30 -1.61 13.94
C ALA A 6 -9.12 -0.93 14.67
N GLY A 7 -8.73 0.29 14.27
CA GLY A 7 -7.61 1.03 14.87
C GLY A 7 -6.22 0.48 14.53
N LEU A 8 -6.10 -0.44 13.56
CA LEU A 8 -4.81 -0.97 13.10
C LEU A 8 -4.09 -0.03 12.13
N LEU A 9 -4.84 0.83 11.45
CA LEU A 9 -4.34 1.91 10.60
C LEU A 9 -5.02 3.22 11.00
N PRO A 10 -4.31 4.36 10.93
CA PRO A 10 -4.89 5.65 11.27
C PRO A 10 -5.76 6.20 10.14
N GLY A 11 -6.61 7.18 10.47
CA GLY A 11 -7.55 7.81 9.54
C GLY A 11 -8.83 7.01 9.33
N ALA A 12 -9.62 7.41 8.34
CA ALA A 12 -10.89 6.79 8.01
C ALA A 12 -11.14 6.81 6.49
N LEU A 13 -12.07 5.96 6.04
CA LEU A 13 -12.54 5.93 4.66
C LEU A 13 -13.99 6.40 4.66
N VAL A 14 -14.29 7.40 3.83
CA VAL A 14 -15.64 7.95 3.68
C VAL A 14 -16.09 7.85 2.22
N ARG A 15 -17.35 8.23 1.95
CA ARG A 15 -17.89 8.31 0.60
C ARG A 15 -16.98 9.13 -0.32
N ASN A 16 -16.81 8.65 -1.55
CA ASN A 16 -16.11 9.38 -2.59
C ASN A 16 -16.70 10.79 -2.71
N ARG A 17 -15.86 11.81 -2.99
CA ARG A 17 -16.35 13.19 -3.16
C ARG A 17 -17.40 13.35 -4.27
N SER A 18 -17.33 12.50 -5.30
CA SER A 18 -18.32 12.44 -6.39
C SER A 18 -19.65 11.81 -5.98
N LEU A 19 -19.75 11.24 -4.78
CA LEU A 19 -20.90 10.47 -4.28
C LEU A 19 -21.32 9.30 -5.19
N SER A 20 -20.41 8.88 -6.07
CA SER A 20 -20.65 7.85 -7.08
C SER A 20 -19.66 6.69 -6.91
N PHE A 21 -20.10 5.49 -7.29
CA PHE A 21 -19.21 4.35 -7.41
C PHE A 21 -18.22 4.57 -8.55
N VAL A 22 -16.93 4.32 -8.30
CA VAL A 22 -15.89 4.42 -9.32
C VAL A 22 -15.31 3.03 -9.56
N CYS A 23 -15.34 2.61 -10.83
CA CYS A 23 -14.73 1.38 -11.34
C CYS A 23 -13.84 1.76 -12.52
N ASP A 24 -12.53 1.84 -12.28
CA ASP A 24 -11.58 2.32 -13.29
C ASP A 24 -10.18 1.74 -13.03
N THR A 25 -9.25 1.98 -13.94
CA THR A 25 -7.83 1.72 -13.75
C THR A 25 -7.09 3.03 -13.50
N VAL A 26 -6.42 3.12 -12.35
CA VAL A 26 -5.69 4.32 -11.95
C VAL A 26 -4.18 4.13 -12.07
N THR A 27 -3.47 5.23 -12.22
CA THR A 27 -2.01 5.26 -12.03
C THR A 27 -1.71 5.62 -10.58
N VAL A 28 -0.93 4.79 -9.91
CA VAL A 28 -0.40 5.10 -8.58
C VAL A 28 1.11 5.10 -8.60
N ARG A 29 1.71 5.94 -7.76
CA ARG A 29 3.16 5.99 -7.56
C ARG A 29 3.51 5.36 -6.23
N VAL A 30 4.56 4.54 -6.24
CA VAL A 30 5.17 3.97 -5.02
C VAL A 30 5.95 5.05 -4.30
N GLU A 31 5.50 5.46 -3.12
CA GLU A 31 6.16 6.51 -2.32
C GLU A 31 7.34 5.95 -1.50
N THR A 32 7.21 4.69 -1.07
CA THR A 32 8.26 4.00 -0.32
C THR A 32 8.35 2.52 -0.71
N SER A 33 9.56 2.05 -0.91
CA SER A 33 9.90 0.63 -1.07
C SER A 33 10.34 -0.03 0.24
N ASP A 34 10.43 0.74 1.33
CA ASP A 34 10.81 0.25 2.66
C ASP A 34 9.59 -0.34 3.40
N THR A 35 8.98 -1.37 2.80
CA THR A 35 7.95 -2.20 3.42
C THR A 35 8.04 -3.63 2.89
N PRO A 36 7.60 -4.65 3.66
CA PRO A 36 7.45 -6.03 3.15
C PRO A 36 6.60 -6.12 1.88
N PHE A 37 5.72 -5.16 1.65
CA PHE A 37 4.75 -5.16 0.55
C PHE A 37 5.27 -4.47 -0.72
N THR A 38 6.31 -3.64 -0.62
CA THR A 38 6.83 -2.84 -1.75
C THR A 38 8.35 -2.92 -1.92
N MET A 39 9.04 -3.78 -1.18
CA MET A 39 10.49 -3.97 -1.28
C MET A 39 11.00 -4.47 -2.65
N GLY A 40 10.13 -5.06 -3.47
CA GLY A 40 10.42 -5.42 -4.86
C GLY A 40 10.19 -4.29 -5.87
N CYS A 41 9.65 -3.15 -5.43
CA CYS A 41 9.41 -1.96 -6.24
C CYS A 41 10.50 -0.90 -6.01
N ARG A 42 10.53 0.12 -6.86
CA ARG A 42 11.34 1.33 -6.67
C ARG A 42 10.47 2.48 -6.19
N ALA A 43 10.99 3.30 -5.26
CA ALA A 43 10.34 4.57 -4.97
C ALA A 43 10.26 5.43 -6.24
N GLY A 44 9.11 6.04 -6.49
CA GLY A 44 8.78 6.76 -7.71
C GLY A 44 8.27 5.89 -8.86
N GLU A 45 8.28 4.56 -8.73
CA GLU A 45 7.73 3.65 -9.74
C GLU A 45 6.22 3.85 -9.88
N LEU A 46 5.73 3.82 -11.12
CA LEU A 46 4.31 3.95 -11.44
C LEU A 46 3.72 2.57 -11.69
N LEU A 47 2.57 2.32 -11.09
CA LEU A 47 1.80 1.08 -11.22
C LEU A 47 0.40 1.41 -11.73
N SER A 48 -0.10 0.59 -12.65
CA SER A 48 -1.47 0.66 -13.12
C SER A 48 -2.33 -0.35 -12.36
N LEU A 49 -3.24 0.14 -11.50
CA LEU A 49 -4.03 -0.72 -10.61
C LEU A 49 -5.54 -0.44 -10.74
N PRO A 50 -6.39 -1.47 -10.76
CA PRO A 50 -7.85 -1.32 -10.71
C PRO A 50 -8.35 -0.73 -9.39
N ILE A 51 -9.44 0.02 -9.44
CA ILE A 51 -10.25 0.47 -8.29
C ILE A 51 -11.71 0.10 -8.50
N LYS A 52 -12.45 -0.16 -7.42
CA LYS A 52 -13.89 -0.46 -7.45
C LYS A 52 -14.58 -0.13 -6.12
N HIS A 53 -14.85 1.15 -5.86
CA HIS A 53 -15.39 1.59 -4.57
C HIS A 53 -16.35 2.79 -4.66
N GLY A 54 -17.33 2.84 -3.75
CA GLY A 54 -18.13 4.04 -3.46
C GLY A 54 -17.65 4.80 -2.21
N GLU A 55 -16.88 4.14 -1.36
CA GLU A 55 -16.39 4.64 -0.06
C GLU A 55 -14.87 4.45 0.05
N GLY A 56 -14.13 5.13 -0.83
CA GLY A 56 -12.67 5.04 -0.91
C GLY A 56 -11.93 6.33 -0.54
N CYS A 57 -12.64 7.38 -0.12
CA CYS A 57 -12.02 8.67 0.18
C CYS A 57 -11.30 8.59 1.53
N TYR A 58 -9.97 8.51 1.51
CA TYR A 58 -9.17 8.55 2.73
C TYR A 58 -9.18 9.95 3.35
N VAL A 59 -9.44 10.02 4.64
CA VAL A 59 -9.39 11.25 5.44
C VAL A 59 -8.65 11.00 6.75
N ALA A 60 -7.98 12.03 7.24
CA ALA A 60 -7.29 12.06 8.51
C ALA A 60 -7.20 13.51 9.00
N ASP A 61 -6.93 13.71 10.29
CA ASP A 61 -6.55 15.03 10.79
C ASP A 61 -5.12 15.40 10.35
N GLU A 62 -4.76 16.67 10.56
CA GLU A 62 -3.48 17.24 10.12
C GLU A 62 -2.29 16.59 10.83
N GLU A 63 -2.41 16.29 12.13
CA GLU A 63 -1.37 15.63 12.92
C GLU A 63 -1.09 14.21 12.39
N THR A 64 -2.15 13.43 12.13
CA THR A 64 -2.06 12.09 11.55
C THR A 64 -1.42 12.12 10.18
N LEU A 65 -1.83 13.05 9.31
CA LEU A 65 -1.23 13.17 7.98
C LEU A 65 0.26 13.53 8.10
N ALA A 66 0.62 14.50 8.94
CA ALA A 66 2.01 14.89 9.15
C ALA A 66 2.87 13.74 9.69
N ALA A 67 2.35 12.94 10.62
CA ALA A 67 3.01 11.72 11.11
C ALA A 67 3.22 10.70 9.98
N LEU A 68 2.18 10.43 9.17
CA LEU A 68 2.28 9.50 8.04
C LEU A 68 3.31 9.94 6.99
N GLU A 69 3.40 11.24 6.70
CA GLU A 69 4.37 11.84 5.78
C GLU A 69 5.80 11.72 6.32
N SER A 70 6.04 12.24 7.54
CA SER A 70 7.36 12.28 8.17
C SER A 70 7.94 10.88 8.41
N GLU A 71 7.10 9.91 8.77
CA GLU A 71 7.48 8.53 9.01
C GLU A 71 7.48 7.69 7.71
N ARG A 72 7.22 8.28 6.54
CA ARG A 72 7.19 7.58 5.24
C ARG A 72 6.26 6.35 5.28
N ARG A 73 5.05 6.53 5.81
CA ARG A 73 4.01 5.50 5.94
C ARG A 73 2.91 5.60 4.89
N ILE A 74 2.93 6.62 4.05
CA ILE A 74 2.16 6.64 2.81
C ILE A 74 2.91 5.77 1.81
N VAL A 75 2.25 4.71 1.34
CA VAL A 75 2.85 3.67 0.49
C VAL A 75 2.58 3.94 -0.98
N LEU A 76 1.35 4.35 -1.29
CA LEU A 76 0.90 4.66 -2.65
C LEU A 76 0.16 6.01 -2.67
N ARG A 77 0.37 6.77 -3.74
CA ARG A 77 -0.47 7.93 -4.09
C ARG A 77 -1.04 7.81 -5.48
N TYR A 78 -2.24 8.32 -5.68
CA TYR A 78 -2.80 8.55 -7.01
C TYR A 78 -2.01 9.64 -7.74
N THR A 79 -1.63 9.37 -8.99
CA THR A 79 -0.89 10.31 -9.84
C THR A 79 -1.45 10.34 -11.25
N ASP A 80 -1.11 11.39 -11.99
CA ASP A 80 -1.26 11.35 -13.44
C ASP A 80 -0.32 10.29 -14.06
N ARG A 81 -0.43 10.08 -15.38
CA ARG A 81 0.42 9.13 -16.13
C ARG A 81 1.91 9.51 -16.14
N GLY A 82 2.24 10.76 -15.82
CA GLY A 82 3.60 11.25 -15.67
C GLY A 82 4.14 11.13 -14.25
N GLY A 83 3.37 10.55 -13.33
CA GLY A 83 3.75 10.37 -11.93
C GLY A 83 3.62 11.64 -11.08
N ARG A 84 2.89 12.66 -11.52
CA ARG A 84 2.63 13.87 -10.72
C ARG A 84 1.41 13.70 -9.83
N VAL A 85 1.51 14.16 -8.59
CA VAL A 85 0.40 14.19 -7.65
C VAL A 85 -0.41 15.45 -7.92
N VAL A 86 -1.51 15.29 -8.65
CA VAL A 86 -2.42 16.39 -9.01
C VAL A 86 -3.85 16.03 -8.59
N PRO A 87 -4.69 16.99 -8.21
CA PRO A 87 -6.06 16.71 -7.74
C PRO A 87 -6.91 15.92 -8.76
N GLU A 88 -6.70 16.13 -10.05
CA GLU A 88 -7.46 15.51 -11.14
C GLU A 88 -7.18 14.00 -11.27
N ALA A 89 -6.03 13.54 -10.78
CA ALA A 89 -5.68 12.13 -10.76
C ALA A 89 -6.35 11.36 -9.62
N ASN A 90 -7.00 12.06 -8.69
CA ASN A 90 -7.56 11.50 -7.47
C ASN A 90 -9.04 11.10 -7.68
N PRO A 91 -9.34 9.79 -7.83
CA PRO A 91 -10.66 9.32 -8.26
C PRO A 91 -11.74 9.45 -7.18
N ASN A 92 -11.34 9.51 -5.91
CA ASN A 92 -12.26 9.51 -4.75
C ASN A 92 -12.16 10.80 -3.92
N GLY A 93 -11.18 11.66 -4.19
CA GLY A 93 -10.94 12.88 -3.43
C GLY A 93 -10.23 12.63 -2.10
N ALA A 94 -9.49 11.53 -1.98
CA ALA A 94 -8.67 11.21 -0.81
C ALA A 94 -7.71 12.35 -0.44
N LEU A 95 -7.54 12.59 0.85
CA LEU A 95 -6.59 13.56 1.38
C LEU A 95 -5.18 13.28 0.82
N ALA A 96 -4.52 14.33 0.32
CA ALA A 96 -3.17 14.27 -0.25
C ALA A 96 -2.96 13.15 -1.30
N ASN A 97 -4.01 12.78 -2.04
CA ASN A 97 -4.03 11.69 -3.02
C ASN A 97 -3.60 10.34 -2.45
N VAL A 98 -3.75 10.10 -1.16
CA VAL A 98 -3.36 8.84 -0.52
C VAL A 98 -4.19 7.68 -1.08
N ALA A 99 -3.50 6.70 -1.66
CA ALA A 99 -4.08 5.46 -2.17
C ALA A 99 -3.81 4.26 -1.24
N GLY A 100 -2.80 4.37 -0.37
CA GLY A 100 -2.51 3.36 0.64
C GLY A 100 -1.50 3.80 1.69
N VAL A 101 -1.66 3.26 2.90
CA VAL A 101 -0.83 3.55 4.07
C VAL A 101 -0.45 2.28 4.81
N CYS A 102 0.65 2.30 5.57
CA CYS A 102 1.03 1.20 6.45
C CYS A 102 1.04 1.59 7.94
N SER A 103 1.02 0.58 8.81
CA SER A 103 1.17 0.76 10.26
C SER A 103 2.56 1.29 10.63
N ALA A 104 2.74 1.78 11.86
CA ALA A 104 4.04 2.16 12.41
C ALA A 104 5.08 1.03 12.32
N GLY A 105 4.66 -0.21 12.61
CA GLY A 105 5.50 -1.40 12.46
C GLY A 105 5.68 -1.89 11.02
N ARG A 106 5.10 -1.20 10.02
CA ARG A 106 5.16 -1.52 8.59
C ARG A 106 4.68 -2.93 8.20
N ASN A 107 4.02 -3.64 9.11
CA ASN A 107 3.56 -5.01 8.94
C ASN A 107 2.07 -5.11 8.60
N VAL A 108 1.34 -4.00 8.61
CA VAL A 108 -0.04 -3.90 8.15
C VAL A 108 -0.09 -2.86 7.03
N LEU A 109 -0.70 -3.22 5.90
CA LEU A 109 -0.88 -2.34 4.75
C LEU A 109 -2.38 -2.23 4.44
N GLY A 110 -2.86 -1.00 4.32
CA GLY A 110 -4.19 -0.70 3.81
C GLY A 110 -4.09 -0.06 2.44
N LEU A 111 -4.83 -0.59 1.47
CA LEU A 111 -4.93 -0.08 0.11
C LEU A 111 -6.38 0.16 -0.27
N MET A 112 -6.59 1.15 -1.13
CA MET A 112 -7.85 1.31 -1.86
C MET A 112 -7.82 0.71 -3.29
N PRO A 113 -6.70 0.80 -4.05
CA PRO A 113 -6.55 0.01 -5.26
C PRO A 113 -6.55 -1.49 -4.98
N HIS A 114 -6.92 -2.27 -5.98
CA HIS A 114 -7.06 -3.72 -5.94
C HIS A 114 -5.94 -4.41 -6.74
N PRO A 115 -4.71 -4.51 -6.19
CA PRO A 115 -3.59 -5.14 -6.88
C PRO A 115 -3.84 -6.62 -7.24
N GLU A 116 -4.73 -7.31 -6.53
CA GLU A 116 -5.13 -8.67 -6.82
C GLU A 116 -5.82 -8.86 -8.18
N HIS A 117 -6.41 -7.80 -8.75
CA HIS A 117 -6.99 -7.83 -10.10
C HIS A 117 -5.99 -7.40 -11.20
N ALA A 118 -4.74 -7.11 -10.85
CA ALA A 118 -3.66 -6.75 -11.78
C ALA A 118 -2.46 -7.70 -11.64
N VAL A 119 -2.74 -9.00 -11.57
CA VAL A 119 -1.71 -10.06 -11.49
C VAL A 119 -1.56 -10.86 -12.79
N GLU A 120 -2.44 -10.63 -13.77
CA GLU A 120 -2.44 -11.30 -15.07
C GLU A 120 -2.86 -10.32 -16.18
N ARG A 121 -2.21 -10.44 -17.36
CA ARG A 121 -2.46 -9.57 -18.52
C ARG A 121 -3.91 -9.54 -18.99
N LEU A 122 -4.66 -10.63 -18.79
CA LEU A 122 -6.03 -10.78 -19.27
C LEU A 122 -7.07 -10.09 -18.37
N THR A 123 -6.73 -9.77 -17.12
CA THR A 123 -7.70 -9.32 -16.10
C THR A 123 -7.49 -7.88 -15.62
N GLY A 124 -6.31 -7.31 -15.85
CA GLY A 124 -6.02 -5.92 -15.44
C GLY A 124 -4.55 -5.50 -15.52
N GLY A 125 -3.66 -6.37 -16.01
CA GLY A 125 -2.22 -6.12 -16.09
C GLY A 125 -1.43 -6.97 -15.10
N GLU A 126 -0.12 -6.74 -14.99
CA GLU A 126 0.77 -7.52 -14.13
C GLU A 126 1.41 -6.69 -13.01
N ASP A 127 1.07 -5.40 -12.90
CA ASP A 127 1.72 -4.48 -11.96
C ASP A 127 1.42 -4.81 -10.49
N GLY A 128 0.22 -5.31 -10.19
CA GLY A 128 -0.16 -5.76 -8.86
C GLY A 128 0.67 -6.94 -8.36
N LEU A 129 1.21 -7.77 -9.28
CA LEU A 129 2.06 -8.92 -8.95
C LEU A 129 3.33 -8.51 -8.18
N ARG A 130 3.81 -7.28 -8.37
CA ARG A 130 5.00 -6.75 -7.68
C ARG A 130 4.80 -6.72 -6.16
N LEU A 131 3.59 -6.42 -5.69
CA LEU A 131 3.29 -6.38 -4.25
C LEU A 131 3.33 -7.79 -3.65
N PHE A 132 2.70 -8.76 -4.32
CA PHE A 132 2.70 -10.16 -3.88
C PHE A 132 4.11 -10.78 -3.91
N ARG A 133 4.91 -10.49 -4.95
CA ARG A 133 6.32 -10.91 -5.02
C ARG A 133 7.18 -10.29 -3.93
N SER A 134 6.88 -9.06 -3.52
CA SER A 134 7.55 -8.41 -2.39
C SER A 134 7.28 -9.18 -1.09
N VAL A 135 6.01 -9.52 -0.82
CA VAL A 135 5.63 -10.32 0.37
C VAL A 135 6.28 -11.71 0.32
N GLN A 136 6.24 -12.39 -0.84
CA GLN A 136 6.89 -13.69 -1.02
C GLN A 136 8.39 -13.62 -0.70
N SER A 137 9.07 -12.59 -1.21
CA SER A 137 10.50 -12.36 -0.97
C SER A 137 10.79 -12.06 0.50
N TRP A 138 9.92 -11.30 1.17
CA TRP A 138 10.03 -11.02 2.60
C TRP A 138 9.91 -12.30 3.44
N CYS A 139 8.86 -13.10 3.20
CA CYS A 139 8.66 -14.38 3.90
C CYS A 139 9.83 -15.35 3.67
N GLY A 140 10.39 -15.39 2.46
CA GLY A 140 11.55 -16.24 2.14
C GLY A 140 12.81 -15.91 2.96
N ARG A 141 13.00 -14.64 3.36
CA ARG A 141 14.14 -14.21 4.18
C ARG A 141 14.07 -14.75 5.62
N GLY A 142 12.86 -14.98 6.14
CA GLY A 142 12.66 -15.57 7.47
C GLY A 142 12.94 -17.08 7.53
N GLY A 143 13.01 -17.77 6.38
CA GLY A 143 13.26 -19.21 6.29
C GLY A 143 14.73 -19.62 6.28
N THR A 144 15.66 -18.67 6.11
CA THR A 144 17.11 -18.93 6.04
C THR A 144 17.86 -18.49 7.30
N GLY A 145 17.16 -18.09 8.36
CA GLY A 145 17.77 -17.85 9.67
C GLY A 145 18.14 -19.17 10.32
N GLU A 146 19.43 -19.36 10.60
CA GLU A 146 20.00 -20.48 11.34
C GLU A 146 19.12 -20.90 12.52
N ARG A 147 18.63 -22.14 12.49
CA ARG A 147 18.32 -22.85 13.72
C ARG A 147 19.66 -23.17 14.37
N SER A 148 20.18 -22.25 15.18
CA SER A 148 21.30 -22.51 16.08
C SER A 148 20.91 -23.71 16.94
N THR A 149 21.50 -24.86 16.62
CA THR A 149 21.41 -26.05 17.47
C THR A 149 22.04 -25.68 18.80
N PRO A 150 21.37 -25.91 19.96
CA PRO A 150 21.99 -25.63 21.23
C PRO A 150 23.18 -26.58 21.38
N THR A 151 24.39 -26.01 21.42
CA THR A 151 25.61 -26.73 21.78
C THR A 151 25.41 -27.34 23.15
N VAL A 152 25.21 -28.65 23.21
CA VAL A 152 25.24 -29.41 24.45
C VAL A 152 26.67 -29.35 24.95
N VAL A 153 26.92 -28.49 25.94
CA VAL A 153 28.18 -28.50 26.70
C VAL A 153 28.16 -29.76 27.56
N SER A 154 28.83 -30.80 27.08
CA SER A 154 29.20 -31.94 27.91
C SER A 154 30.40 -31.56 28.76
N GLY A 155 30.21 -31.50 30.07
CA GLY A 155 31.29 -31.64 31.05
C GLY A 155 30.82 -32.54 32.19
N PRO A 156 31.69 -32.90 33.14
CA PRO A 156 33.15 -32.78 33.17
C PRO A 156 33.88 -34.06 32.68
#